data_AF-A0A1C7H5G4-F1
#
_entry.id   AF-A0A1C7H5G4-F1
#
_cell.length_a   1.000
_cell.length_b   1.000
_cell.length_c   1.000
_cell.angle_alpha   90.00
_cell.angle_beta   90.00
_cell.angle_gamma   90.00
#
_symmetry.space_group_name_H-M   'P 1'
#
loop_
_entity.id
_entity.type
_entity.pdbx_description
1 polymer ?
#
loop_
_entity_poly.entity_id
_entity_poly.type
_entity_poly.pdbx_seq_one_letter_code
_entity_poly.pdbx_strand_id
1 'polypeptide(L)'
;MRTFEITEKEVAAAFREAESGEAKKILAALFCKEEMVKPTLDDYKTIRTYEDACKALGEPIFEDPNNLPNHIIALMKLETISRALWGRNFQPKPDGEGSKVYWYPWFALWTKKEVEDMNPEQRGALLSATASHGASAGFGFLHANFRSSCANASLGFRLCQETEEKAKYFGQQFIELWAEYLKFNFTVGNRLK
;
A
#
# COMPACT_ATOMS: atom_id res chain seq x y z
N MET A 1 -37.07 3.38 -22.67
CA MET A 1 -35.89 2.74 -22.04
C MET A 1 -35.55 1.51 -22.86
N ARG A 2 -34.32 1.39 -23.39
CA ARG A 2 -33.87 0.17 -24.09
C ARG A 2 -33.14 -0.71 -23.10
N THR A 3 -33.52 -1.97 -23.00
CA THR A 3 -32.84 -3.00 -22.21
C THR A 3 -31.90 -3.79 -23.11
N PHE A 4 -30.71 -4.07 -22.60
CA PHE A 4 -29.74 -4.97 -23.22
C PHE A 4 -29.61 -6.19 -22.32
N GLU A 5 -29.79 -7.38 -22.88
CA GLU A 5 -29.59 -8.65 -22.18
C GLU A 5 -28.23 -9.23 -22.61
N ILE A 6 -27.45 -9.67 -21.62
CA ILE A 6 -26.14 -10.29 -21.83
C ILE A 6 -26.03 -11.54 -20.96
N THR A 7 -25.41 -12.59 -21.48
CA THR A 7 -25.23 -13.87 -20.81
C THR A 7 -23.91 -13.93 -20.04
N GLU A 8 -23.82 -14.81 -19.04
CA GLU A 8 -22.57 -15.03 -18.28
C GLU A 8 -21.39 -15.45 -19.18
N LYS A 9 -21.66 -16.20 -20.25
CA LYS A 9 -20.63 -16.61 -21.22
C LYS A 9 -20.04 -15.41 -21.97
N GLU A 10 -20.87 -14.44 -22.33
CA GLU A 10 -20.45 -13.22 -23.01
C GLU A 10 -19.67 -12.29 -22.07
N VAL A 11 -20.09 -12.18 -20.80
CA VAL A 11 -19.33 -11.47 -19.77
C VAL A 11 -17.95 -12.11 -19.58
N ALA A 12 -17.89 -13.45 -19.44
CA ALA A 12 -16.62 -14.16 -19.27
C ALA A 12 -15.70 -14.04 -20.50
N ALA A 13 -16.26 -13.99 -21.71
CA ALA A 13 -15.49 -13.72 -22.93
C ALA A 13 -14.92 -12.29 -22.91
N ALA A 14 -15.73 -11.29 -22.60
CA ALA A 14 -15.30 -9.89 -22.49
C ALA A 14 -14.17 -9.70 -21.46
N PHE A 15 -14.21 -10.41 -20.33
CA PHE A 15 -13.13 -10.41 -19.33
C PHE A 15 -11.81 -10.99 -19.84
N ARG A 16 -11.87 -12.04 -20.68
CA ARG A 16 -10.67 -12.66 -21.26
C ARG A 16 -10.06 -11.80 -22.37
N GLU A 17 -10.91 -11.17 -23.18
CA GLU A 17 -10.49 -10.33 -24.30
C GLU A 17 -10.05 -8.92 -23.87
N ALA A 18 -10.41 -8.47 -22.67
CA ALA A 18 -9.94 -7.20 -22.13
C ALA A 18 -8.40 -7.20 -21.96
N GLU A 19 -7.70 -6.44 -22.80
CA GLU A 19 -6.24 -6.29 -22.75
C GLU A 19 -5.77 -5.36 -21.62
N SER A 20 -6.58 -4.37 -21.25
CA SER A 20 -6.27 -3.38 -20.21
C SER A 20 -6.85 -3.74 -18.84
N GLY A 21 -6.12 -3.39 -17.79
CA GLY A 21 -6.58 -3.57 -16.40
C GLY A 21 -7.86 -2.77 -16.11
N GLU A 22 -7.97 -1.55 -16.65
CA GLU A 22 -9.13 -0.67 -16.53
C GLU A 22 -10.40 -1.28 -17.14
N ALA A 23 -10.31 -1.96 -18.29
CA ALA A 23 -11.47 -2.63 -18.88
C ALA A 23 -11.98 -3.78 -18.00
N LYS A 24 -11.06 -4.55 -17.39
CA LYS A 24 -11.42 -5.61 -16.43
C LYS A 24 -12.07 -5.04 -15.16
N LYS A 25 -11.59 -3.90 -14.66
CA LYS A 25 -12.19 -3.21 -13.49
C LYS A 25 -13.64 -2.79 -13.76
N ILE A 26 -13.93 -2.23 -14.95
CA ILE A 26 -15.29 -1.82 -15.34
C ILE A 26 -16.22 -3.02 -15.48
N LEU A 27 -15.77 -4.09 -16.15
CA LEU A 27 -16.54 -5.32 -16.28
C LEU A 27 -16.87 -5.96 -14.93
N ALA A 28 -15.92 -5.90 -13.98
CA ALA A 28 -16.15 -6.36 -12.62
C ALA A 28 -17.20 -5.53 -11.89
N ALA A 29 -17.14 -4.20 -11.99
CA ALA A 29 -18.13 -3.32 -11.37
C ALA A 29 -19.55 -3.53 -11.93
N LEU A 30 -19.68 -3.87 -13.22
CA LEU A 30 -20.98 -4.07 -13.88
C LEU A 30 -21.59 -5.44 -13.62
N PHE A 31 -20.78 -6.50 -13.68
CA PHE A 31 -21.27 -7.88 -13.76
C PHE A 31 -20.81 -8.78 -12.62
N CYS A 32 -19.61 -8.53 -12.09
CA CYS A 32 -19.13 -9.20 -10.89
C CYS A 32 -19.54 -8.38 -9.67
N LYS A 33 -20.83 -8.38 -9.37
CA LYS A 33 -21.25 -8.22 -7.97
C LYS A 33 -20.77 -9.48 -7.24
N GLU A 34 -19.46 -9.59 -6.98
CA GLU A 34 -19.03 -10.27 -5.75
C GLU A 34 -19.98 -9.73 -4.68
N GLU A 35 -20.63 -10.58 -3.90
CA GLU A 35 -21.24 -10.11 -2.66
C GLU A 35 -20.14 -9.28 -1.99
N MET A 36 -20.26 -7.96 -2.06
CA MET A 36 -19.18 -7.07 -1.62
C MET A 36 -19.11 -7.31 -0.14
N VAL A 37 -18.20 -8.20 0.26
CA VAL A 37 -17.98 -8.56 1.65
C VAL A 37 -17.82 -7.24 2.34
N LYS A 38 -18.80 -6.90 3.18
CA LYS A 38 -18.89 -5.55 3.72
C LYS A 38 -17.56 -5.31 4.44
N PRO A 39 -16.83 -4.24 4.11
CA PRO A 39 -15.58 -3.91 4.77
C PRO A 39 -15.76 -3.98 6.28
N THR A 40 -14.91 -4.77 6.93
CA THR A 40 -14.98 -5.01 8.37
C THR A 40 -13.60 -4.95 8.98
N LEU A 41 -13.53 -4.48 10.23
CA LEU A 41 -12.32 -4.46 11.04
C LEU A 41 -11.91 -5.85 11.53
N ASP A 42 -12.80 -6.85 11.38
CA ASP A 42 -12.56 -8.22 11.85
C ASP A 42 -11.78 -9.06 10.82
N ASP A 43 -11.83 -8.69 9.53
CA ASP A 43 -11.05 -9.32 8.46
C ASP A 43 -10.42 -8.25 7.56
N TYR A 44 -9.11 -8.05 7.74
CA TYR A 44 -8.32 -7.07 7.03
C TYR A 44 -8.33 -7.28 5.50
N LYS A 45 -8.60 -8.50 5.01
CA LYS A 45 -8.65 -8.78 3.56
C LYS A 45 -9.87 -8.20 2.86
N THR A 46 -10.87 -7.78 3.65
CA THR A 46 -12.05 -7.06 3.16
C THR A 46 -11.75 -5.59 2.87
N ILE A 47 -10.63 -5.06 3.39
CA ILE A 47 -10.18 -3.68 3.18
C ILE A 47 -9.30 -3.63 1.94
N ARG A 48 -9.91 -3.47 0.75
CA ARG A 48 -9.18 -3.49 -0.53
C ARG A 48 -8.88 -2.09 -1.06
N THR A 49 -9.61 -1.08 -0.61
CA THR A 49 -9.52 0.32 -1.04
C THR A 49 -9.50 1.27 0.17
N TYR A 50 -9.20 2.54 -0.08
CA TYR A 50 -9.30 3.59 0.96
C TYR A 50 -10.76 3.77 1.42
N GLU A 51 -11.70 3.70 0.50
CA GLU A 51 -13.13 3.81 0.75
C GLU A 51 -13.63 2.66 1.62
N ASP A 52 -13.10 1.44 1.43
CA ASP A 52 -13.37 0.30 2.31
C ASP A 52 -12.89 0.57 3.74
N ALA A 53 -11.70 1.15 3.90
CA ALA A 53 -11.14 1.50 5.20
C ALA A 53 -12.01 2.55 5.91
N CYS A 54 -12.39 3.64 5.22
CA CYS A 54 -13.33 4.65 5.74
C CYS A 54 -14.65 4.01 6.18
N LYS A 55 -15.23 3.14 5.35
CA LYS A 55 -16.49 2.47 5.65
C LYS A 55 -16.40 1.54 6.86
N ALA A 56 -15.31 0.77 6.98
CA ALA A 56 -15.10 -0.13 8.11
C ALA A 56 -14.87 0.62 9.43
N LEU A 57 -14.21 1.78 9.38
CA LEU A 57 -13.98 2.67 10.52
C LEU A 57 -15.18 3.56 10.86
N GLY A 58 -16.15 3.71 9.95
CA GLY A 58 -17.27 4.63 10.10
C GLY A 58 -16.87 6.10 9.92
N GLU A 59 -15.81 6.36 9.14
CA GLU A 59 -15.25 7.69 8.90
C GLU A 59 -15.66 8.23 7.52
N PRO A 60 -15.78 9.56 7.37
CA PRO A 60 -16.05 10.16 6.08
C PRO A 60 -14.86 9.98 5.12
N ILE A 61 -15.15 9.97 3.82
CA ILE A 61 -14.13 10.03 2.78
C ILE A 61 -13.49 11.42 2.85
N PHE A 62 -12.17 11.48 2.89
CA PHE A 62 -11.43 12.73 2.85
C PHE A 62 -11.62 13.42 1.50
N GLU A 63 -12.24 14.60 1.52
CA GLU A 63 -12.29 15.54 0.42
C GLU A 63 -11.19 16.58 0.65
N ASP A 64 -10.32 16.79 -0.34
CA ASP A 64 -9.21 17.75 -0.23
C ASP A 64 -9.73 19.19 -0.42
N PRO A 65 -9.80 20.01 0.64
CA PRO A 65 -10.34 21.35 0.53
C PRO A 65 -9.30 22.38 0.05
N ASN A 66 -8.01 22.02 0.07
CA ASN A 66 -6.89 22.96 -0.06
C ASN A 66 -5.92 22.62 -1.19
N ASN A 67 -6.25 21.68 -2.07
CA ASN A 67 -5.40 21.22 -3.17
C ASN A 67 -4.00 20.82 -2.66
N LEU A 68 -4.01 19.94 -1.66
CA LEU A 68 -2.81 19.40 -1.04
C LEU A 68 -1.98 18.60 -2.05
N PRO A 69 -0.64 18.54 -1.88
CA PRO A 69 0.18 17.69 -2.73
C PRO A 69 -0.24 16.22 -2.67
N ASN A 70 -0.26 15.53 -3.81
CA ASN A 70 -0.72 14.14 -3.88
C ASN A 70 -0.04 13.18 -2.89
N HIS A 71 1.26 13.34 -2.65
CA HIS A 71 2.00 12.48 -1.72
C HIS A 71 1.51 12.65 -0.26
N ILE A 72 1.01 13.84 0.10
CA ILE A 72 0.38 14.11 1.41
C ILE A 72 -0.99 13.44 1.47
N ILE A 73 -1.80 13.57 0.42
CA ILE A 73 -3.09 12.87 0.32
C ILE A 73 -2.89 11.35 0.41
N ALA A 74 -1.86 10.83 -0.26
CA ALA A 74 -1.52 9.41 -0.22
C ALA A 74 -1.13 8.96 1.21
N LEU A 75 -0.35 9.76 1.93
CA LEU A 75 -0.05 9.50 3.34
C LEU A 75 -1.31 9.45 4.21
N MET A 76 -2.19 10.45 4.11
CA MET A 76 -3.44 10.49 4.89
C MET A 76 -4.33 9.26 4.63
N LYS A 77 -4.40 8.81 3.37
CA LYS A 77 -5.10 7.59 2.99
C LYS A 77 -4.43 6.35 3.58
N LEU A 78 -3.10 6.24 3.51
CA LEU A 78 -2.33 5.13 4.08
C LEU A 78 -2.48 5.05 5.61
N GLU A 79 -2.51 6.18 6.32
CA GLU A 79 -2.77 6.23 7.76
C GLU A 79 -4.14 5.64 8.11
N THR A 80 -5.17 6.02 7.34
CA THR A 80 -6.53 5.51 7.51
C THR A 80 -6.61 4.01 7.24
N ILE A 81 -6.00 3.54 6.15
CA ILE A 81 -5.92 2.12 5.83
C ILE A 81 -5.18 1.37 6.95
N SER A 82 -4.03 1.87 7.40
CA SER A 82 -3.24 1.25 8.47
C SER A 82 -4.08 1.02 9.73
N ARG A 83 -4.86 2.04 10.15
CA ARG A 83 -5.79 1.93 11.27
C ARG A 83 -6.88 0.87 11.05
N ALA A 84 -7.46 0.82 9.85
CA ALA A 84 -8.46 -0.20 9.53
C ALA A 84 -7.86 -1.62 9.60
N LEU A 85 -6.61 -1.80 9.16
CA LEU A 85 -5.91 -3.09 9.17
C LEU A 85 -5.53 -3.56 10.59
N TRP A 86 -5.34 -2.65 11.55
CA TRP A 86 -5.15 -3.00 12.97
C TRP A 86 -6.37 -3.69 13.58
N GLY A 87 -7.55 -3.52 12.98
CA GLY A 87 -8.80 -4.06 13.50
C GLY A 87 -9.23 -3.33 14.77
N ARG A 88 -9.95 -4.03 15.66
CA ARG A 88 -10.60 -3.40 16.82
C ARG A 88 -9.71 -3.24 18.06
N ASN A 89 -8.74 -4.14 18.21
CA ASN A 89 -8.09 -4.39 19.50
C ASN A 89 -6.60 -4.02 19.52
N PHE A 90 -6.05 -3.57 18.39
CA PHE A 90 -4.63 -3.26 18.27
C PHE A 90 -4.41 -1.80 17.91
N GLN A 91 -3.37 -1.23 18.51
CA GLN A 91 -2.74 0.01 18.08
C GLN A 91 -1.26 -0.11 18.42
N PRO A 92 -0.34 0.26 17.51
CA PRO A 92 1.08 0.29 17.81
C PRO A 92 1.34 1.25 18.97
N LYS A 93 2.10 0.79 19.97
CA LYS A 93 2.52 1.60 21.13
C LYS A 93 4.05 1.55 21.23
N PRO A 94 4.71 2.68 21.56
CA PRO A 94 6.12 2.65 21.89
C PRO A 94 6.40 1.61 22.97
N ASP A 95 7.44 0.81 22.77
CA ASP A 95 7.93 -0.15 23.74
C ASP A 95 9.37 0.17 24.11
N GLY A 96 9.56 0.76 25.28
CA GLY A 96 10.88 1.15 25.79
C GLY A 96 11.77 -0.05 26.12
N GLU A 97 11.19 -1.24 26.29
CA GLU A 97 11.92 -2.48 26.56
C GLU A 97 12.38 -3.19 25.28
N GLY A 98 11.85 -2.80 24.10
CA GLY A 98 12.17 -3.42 22.82
C GLY A 98 11.67 -4.87 22.68
N SER A 99 10.75 -5.31 23.55
CA SER A 99 10.17 -6.65 23.57
C SER A 99 9.14 -6.90 22.46
N LYS A 100 8.54 -5.83 21.93
CA LYS A 100 7.52 -5.89 20.88
C LYS A 100 8.12 -5.76 19.49
N VAL A 101 7.77 -6.71 18.64
CA VAL A 101 8.11 -6.68 17.21
C VAL A 101 6.92 -6.15 16.44
N TYR A 102 7.18 -5.21 15.53
CA TYR A 102 6.21 -4.66 14.60
C TYR A 102 6.70 -4.80 13.17
N TRP A 103 5.78 -5.06 12.25
CA TRP A 103 6.07 -5.28 10.84
C TRP A 103 5.58 -4.10 10.02
N TYR A 104 6.24 -3.77 8.92
CA TYR A 104 5.79 -2.72 8.02
C TYR A 104 6.25 -3.06 6.60
N PRO A 105 5.53 -2.61 5.56
CA PRO A 105 5.95 -2.90 4.20
C PRO A 105 7.25 -2.15 3.86
N TRP A 106 8.19 -2.87 3.26
CA TRP A 106 9.45 -2.32 2.75
C TRP A 106 9.42 -2.33 1.22
N PHE A 107 9.90 -1.25 0.61
CA PHE A 107 9.93 -1.09 -0.84
C PHE A 107 11.34 -0.75 -1.31
N ALA A 108 11.68 -1.20 -2.51
CA ALA A 108 12.87 -0.78 -3.23
C ALA A 108 12.43 -0.16 -4.56
N LEU A 109 13.02 0.99 -4.91
CA LEU A 109 12.82 1.63 -6.19
C LEU A 109 13.95 1.22 -7.11
N TRP A 110 13.60 0.80 -8.32
CA TRP A 110 14.56 0.39 -9.34
C TRP A 110 14.27 1.16 -10.63
N THR A 111 15.34 1.54 -11.30
CA THR A 111 15.28 2.03 -12.67
C THR A 111 14.95 0.87 -13.61
N LYS A 112 14.40 1.19 -14.78
CA LYS A 112 14.11 0.20 -15.81
C LYS A 112 15.35 -0.62 -16.19
N LYS A 113 16.51 0.05 -16.32
CA LYS A 113 17.78 -0.59 -16.63
C LYS A 113 18.20 -1.59 -15.54
N GLU A 114 18.12 -1.22 -14.27
CA GLU A 114 18.46 -2.13 -13.16
C GLU A 114 17.59 -3.39 -13.19
N VAL A 115 16.30 -3.26 -13.48
CA VAL A 115 15.37 -4.40 -13.56
C VAL A 115 15.65 -5.30 -14.77
N GLU A 116 16.01 -4.69 -15.91
CA GLU A 116 16.36 -5.39 -17.15
C GLU A 116 17.69 -6.15 -17.01
N ASP A 117 18.65 -5.57 -16.29
CA ASP A 117 19.97 -6.14 -16.05
C ASP A 117 19.97 -7.22 -14.93
N MET A 118 18.89 -7.34 -14.14
CA MET A 118 18.76 -8.32 -13.06
C MET A 118 18.42 -9.73 -13.57
N ASN A 119 19.21 -10.72 -13.12
CA ASN A 119 18.89 -12.13 -13.33
C ASN A 119 17.78 -12.62 -12.35
N PRO A 120 17.14 -13.79 -12.59
CA PRO A 120 16.06 -14.29 -11.74
C PRO A 120 16.45 -14.52 -10.27
N GLU A 121 17.70 -14.89 -10.00
CA GLU A 121 18.23 -15.11 -8.64
C GLU A 121 18.38 -13.77 -7.90
N GLN A 122 18.87 -12.73 -8.59
CA GLN A 122 18.95 -11.36 -8.08
C GLN A 122 17.58 -10.76 -7.82
N ARG A 123 16.57 -11.09 -8.65
CA ARG A 123 15.17 -10.71 -8.41
C ARG A 123 14.57 -11.37 -7.16
N GLY A 124 15.02 -12.58 -6.81
CA GLY A 124 14.60 -13.31 -5.60
C GLY A 124 15.37 -12.91 -4.33
N ALA A 125 16.60 -12.43 -4.47
CA ALA A 125 17.49 -12.04 -3.37
C ALA A 125 17.41 -10.54 -3.01
N LEU A 126 16.35 -9.84 -3.43
CA LEU A 126 16.13 -8.40 -3.20
C LEU A 126 15.82 -8.07 -1.72
N LEU A 127 16.76 -8.34 -0.84
CA LEU A 127 16.84 -7.71 0.48
C LEU A 127 17.68 -6.44 0.31
N SER A 128 17.01 -5.30 0.13
CA SER A 128 17.65 -3.99 0.26
C SER A 128 17.88 -3.71 1.74
N ALA A 129 18.93 -4.30 2.32
CA ALA A 129 19.38 -4.00 3.67
C ALA A 129 20.91 -4.02 3.73
N THR A 130 21.53 -2.86 3.98
CA THR A 130 22.82 -2.83 4.66
C THR A 130 22.53 -2.87 6.16
N ALA A 131 22.53 -4.07 6.75
CA ALA A 131 22.31 -4.24 8.18
C ALA A 131 23.65 -4.29 8.91
N SER A 132 24.23 -3.13 9.23
CA SER A 132 25.25 -3.08 10.29
C SER A 132 24.61 -3.17 11.69
N HIS A 133 23.34 -2.75 11.85
CA HIS A 133 22.58 -2.79 13.12
C HIS A 133 21.05 -3.03 12.96
N GLY A 134 20.62 -3.75 11.91
CA GLY A 134 19.20 -4.05 11.67
C GLY A 134 18.44 -2.99 10.87
N ALA A 135 17.30 -3.38 10.28
CA ALA A 135 16.45 -2.49 9.48
C ALA A 135 15.55 -1.63 10.40
N SER A 136 16.07 -0.50 10.85
CA SER A 136 15.36 0.43 11.73
C SER A 136 14.03 0.88 11.11
N ALA A 137 12.92 0.60 11.79
CA ALA A 137 11.60 1.11 11.43
C ALA A 137 11.48 2.59 11.84
N GLY A 138 11.41 3.51 10.87
CA GLY A 138 11.06 4.93 11.09
C GLY A 138 10.66 5.65 9.80
N PHE A 139 9.80 6.66 9.88
CA PHE A 139 9.45 7.52 8.74
C PHE A 139 10.65 8.42 8.42
N GLY A 140 11.17 8.39 7.19
CA GLY A 140 12.29 9.24 6.77
C GLY A 140 13.62 8.97 7.48
N PHE A 141 14.34 7.93 7.08
CA PHE A 141 15.75 7.79 7.48
C PHE A 141 16.60 8.74 6.62
N LEU A 142 17.11 9.83 7.22
CA LEU A 142 18.07 10.74 6.59
C LEU A 142 19.40 10.66 7.33
N HIS A 143 20.38 10.00 6.73
CA HIS A 143 21.73 9.86 7.31
C HIS A 143 22.60 11.07 6.89
N ALA A 144 22.53 12.16 7.65
CA ALA A 144 23.34 13.36 7.41
C ALA A 144 24.77 13.18 7.94
N ASN A 145 25.54 12.27 7.34
CA ASN A 145 26.95 12.12 7.66
C ASN A 145 27.73 13.34 7.13
N PHE A 146 28.51 14.01 7.99
CA PHE A 146 29.46 15.10 7.67
C PHE A 146 28.91 16.50 7.28
N ARG A 147 27.78 16.97 7.84
CA ARG A 147 27.46 18.42 7.87
C ARG A 147 27.19 18.91 9.30
N SER A 148 28.13 19.71 9.82
CA SER A 148 28.16 20.52 11.06
C SER A 148 27.58 19.99 12.39
N SER A 149 26.95 18.82 12.47
CA SER A 149 26.55 18.17 13.73
C SER A 149 26.23 16.69 13.52
N CYS A 150 26.63 15.83 14.46
CA CYS A 150 26.21 14.43 14.51
C CYS A 150 24.87 14.36 15.26
N ALA A 151 23.76 14.58 14.54
CA ALA A 151 22.42 14.52 15.12
C ALA A 151 21.65 13.35 14.49
N ASN A 152 21.61 12.21 15.17
CA ASN A 152 20.66 11.14 14.84
C ASN A 152 19.25 11.59 15.26
N ALA A 153 18.40 11.92 14.30
CA ALA A 153 16.98 12.16 14.54
C ALA A 153 16.20 10.91 14.16
N SER A 154 15.96 10.01 15.13
CA SER A 154 15.04 8.88 14.98
C SER A 154 13.63 9.30 15.39
N LEU A 155 12.98 10.14 14.57
CA LEU A 155 11.62 10.62 14.85
C LEU A 155 10.63 9.98 13.87
N GLY A 156 9.79 9.08 14.36
CA GLY A 156 8.60 8.62 13.64
C GLY A 156 8.26 7.15 13.84
N PHE A 157 6.97 6.86 14.02
CA PHE A 157 6.43 5.50 13.96
C PHE A 157 6.08 5.18 12.49
N ARG A 158 6.56 4.06 11.95
CA ARG A 158 6.06 3.59 10.64
C ARG A 158 4.60 3.18 10.77
N LEU A 159 3.89 3.07 9.65
CA LEU A 159 2.54 2.50 9.56
C LEU A 159 2.58 0.98 9.80
N CYS A 160 3.02 0.62 11.00
CA CYS A 160 3.32 -0.72 11.46
C CYS A 160 2.06 -1.57 11.59
N GLN A 161 2.22 -2.88 11.44
CA GLN A 161 1.22 -3.92 11.59
C GLN A 161 1.69 -4.90 12.67
N GLU A 162 0.74 -5.53 13.34
CA GLU A 162 1.04 -6.52 14.39
C GLU A 162 1.62 -7.84 13.84
N THR A 163 1.43 -8.14 12.55
CA THR A 163 1.93 -9.36 11.91
C THR A 163 2.58 -9.08 10.55
N GLU A 164 3.47 -9.99 10.15
CA GLU A 164 4.15 -9.95 8.85
C GLU A 164 3.14 -10.05 7.69
N GLU A 165 2.12 -10.88 7.82
CA GLU A 165 1.10 -11.09 6.79
C GLU A 165 0.28 -9.82 6.54
N LYS A 166 -0.09 -9.10 7.61
CA LYS A 166 -0.78 -7.81 7.49
C LYS A 166 0.14 -6.77 6.84
N ALA A 167 1.42 -6.71 7.21
CA ALA A 167 2.38 -5.80 6.58
C ALA A 167 2.57 -6.10 5.09
N LYS A 168 2.66 -7.38 4.73
CA LYS A 168 2.76 -7.83 3.33
C LYS A 168 1.49 -7.49 2.54
N TYR A 169 0.31 -7.77 3.10
CA TYR A 169 -0.96 -7.38 2.48
C TYR A 169 -1.04 -5.88 2.28
N PHE A 170 -0.71 -5.10 3.32
CA PHE A 170 -0.75 -3.63 3.27
C PHE A 170 0.17 -3.07 2.18
N GLY A 171 1.38 -3.62 2.03
CA GLY A 171 2.30 -3.20 0.97
C GLY A 171 1.87 -3.62 -0.43
N GLN A 172 1.38 -4.85 -0.60
CA GLN A 172 1.05 -5.41 -1.91
C GLN A 172 -0.29 -4.92 -2.46
N GLN A 173 -1.32 -4.84 -1.60
CA GLN A 173 -2.66 -4.40 -1.98
C GLN A 173 -2.67 -2.92 -2.35
N PHE A 174 -1.93 -2.09 -1.61
CA PHE A 174 -1.93 -0.65 -1.76
C PHE A 174 -0.64 -0.11 -2.41
N ILE A 175 0.04 -0.93 -3.21
CA ILE A 175 1.36 -0.62 -3.79
C ILE A 175 1.36 0.68 -4.60
N GLU A 176 0.28 0.98 -5.32
CA GLU A 176 0.15 2.22 -6.11
C GLU A 176 0.05 3.45 -5.21
N LEU A 177 -0.70 3.34 -4.10
CA LEU A 177 -0.82 4.41 -3.12
C LEU A 177 0.49 4.62 -2.35
N TRP A 178 1.21 3.53 -2.04
CA TRP A 178 2.56 3.59 -1.50
C TRP A 178 3.53 4.27 -2.47
N ALA A 179 3.44 3.97 -3.77
CA ALA A 179 4.25 4.65 -4.78
C ALA A 179 3.92 6.14 -4.89
N GLU A 180 2.64 6.53 -4.81
CA GLU A 180 2.20 7.93 -4.77
C GLU A 180 2.76 8.68 -3.55
N TYR A 181 2.77 8.02 -2.39
CA TYR A 181 3.34 8.58 -1.17
C TYR A 181 4.88 8.71 -1.27
N LEU A 182 5.56 7.70 -1.80
CA LEU A 182 7.02 7.68 -1.90
C LEU A 182 7.57 8.57 -3.04
N LYS A 183 6.76 8.88 -4.05
CA LYS A 183 7.16 9.74 -5.16
C LYS A 183 7.12 11.22 -4.73
N PHE A 184 8.21 11.67 -4.11
CA PHE A 184 8.43 13.10 -3.83
C PHE A 184 9.42 13.66 -4.84
N ASN A 185 8.95 14.49 -5.78
CA ASN A 185 9.74 15.13 -6.84
C ASN A 185 10.36 14.17 -7.89
N PHE A 186 9.79 12.99 -8.10
CA PHE A 186 10.14 12.11 -9.23
C PHE A 186 8.92 11.34 -9.75
N THR A 187 9.02 10.79 -10.96
CA THR A 187 7.99 9.97 -11.58
C THR A 187 8.29 8.48 -11.40
N VAL A 188 7.27 7.71 -11.05
CA VAL A 188 7.34 6.24 -11.02
C VAL A 188 6.74 5.66 -12.30
N GLY A 189 7.32 4.57 -12.80
CA GLY A 189 6.75 3.80 -13.90
C GLY A 189 5.57 2.93 -13.44
N ASN A 190 4.91 2.27 -14.39
CA ASN A 190 3.87 1.29 -14.07
C ASN A 190 4.43 0.12 -13.26
N ARG A 191 3.57 -0.50 -12.46
CA ARG A 191 3.89 -1.74 -11.74
C ARG A 191 4.43 -2.79 -12.71
N LEU A 192 5.62 -3.33 -12.40
CA LEU A 192 6.21 -4.44 -13.14
C LEU A 192 5.33 -5.69 -12.95
N LYS A 193 5.06 -6.40 -14.04
CA LYS A 193 4.28 -7.65 -14.03
C LYS A 193 5.13 -8.84 -13.63
#